data_AF-A0AA39QIQ2-F1
#
_entry.id   AF-A0AA39QIQ2-F1
#
_cell.length_a   1.000
_cell.length_b   1.000
_cell.length_c   1.000
_cell.angle_alpha   90.00
_cell.angle_beta   90.00
_cell.angle_gamma   90.00
#
_symmetry.space_group_name_H-M   'P 1'
#
loop_
_entity.id
_entity.type
_entity.pdbx_description
1 polymer ?
#
loop_
_entity_poly.entity_id
_entity_poly.type
_entity_poly.pdbx_seq_one_letter_code
_entity_poly.pdbx_strand_id
1 'polypeptide(L)'
;MDVQAAASALSESASSHKIQTVNTSLRHVLETVKLLELSSPSPSSIEIIGSRLRKPLLPLYQHCTEPALRFCSATLSFISVKKVQPALLAQANSLAVTWQSTQSALLSGVLDFIERNPTNENKKHIATGLYSVLCDGYFLKTSSEHLTAGVGLVCSAYILLTESTSLKQNRLVLQDPKLLGAKRIGTTLAGCKDYLAIEALLELFASILPPTTKGSNDRRRRFLQLVFDPMLFACSAQLIQILSSPPTTDWETLSVEIIATLSKSDITFPQPFKIMSLQVADSFPNVDNIIYLDNKGFTSNIDENGTYETFHIPFTNVRKINFNATASSLYTVVTVHSTTFPIVDRTADTGDHSKNATIIFEISNTEKERFIKGLMARNLGPTIASNKRKASKLNVDLPLDFTSNGQTFPEKAGRVLGVEASSDYHSIQTPSALELHAHLSSYIN
;
A
#
# COMPACT_ATOMS: atom_id res chain seq x y z
N MET A 1 13.16 -13.43 25.37
CA MET A 1 12.59 -14.74 25.74
C MET A 1 13.10 -15.76 24.73
N ASP A 2 13.54 -16.93 25.18
CA ASP A 2 14.02 -18.01 24.31
C ASP A 2 12.84 -18.75 23.66
N VAL A 3 12.91 -18.98 22.34
CA VAL A 3 11.87 -19.66 21.58
C VAL A 3 11.72 -21.13 21.98
N GLN A 4 12.82 -21.79 22.35
CA GLN A 4 12.82 -23.20 22.77
C GLN A 4 12.16 -23.36 24.14
N ALA A 5 12.47 -22.46 25.07
CA ALA A 5 11.84 -22.42 26.38
C ALA A 5 10.33 -22.13 26.28
N ALA A 6 9.93 -21.19 25.41
CA ALA A 6 8.52 -20.88 25.19
C ALA A 6 7.76 -22.05 24.53
N ALA A 7 8.39 -22.76 23.59
CA ALA A 7 7.82 -23.96 22.98
C ALA A 7 7.66 -25.11 24.00
N SER A 8 8.63 -25.28 24.90
CA SER A 8 8.58 -26.29 25.97
C SER A 8 7.42 -26.01 26.93
N ALA A 9 7.28 -24.76 27.40
CA ALA A 9 6.16 -24.36 28.25
C ALA A 9 4.79 -24.53 27.56
N LEU A 10 4.70 -24.24 26.26
CA LEU A 10 3.51 -24.50 25.47
C LEU A 10 3.21 -26.00 25.36
N SER A 11 4.23 -26.83 25.15
CA SER A 11 4.11 -28.29 25.11
C SER A 11 3.60 -28.86 26.43
N GLU A 12 4.13 -28.40 27.56
CA GLU A 12 3.67 -28.80 28.89
C GLU A 12 2.19 -28.46 29.09
N SER A 13 1.77 -27.23 28.77
CA SER A 13 0.37 -26.82 28.85
C SER A 13 -0.54 -27.62 27.92
N ALA A 14 -0.12 -27.84 26.67
CA ALA A 14 -0.89 -28.58 25.68
C ALA A 14 -1.04 -30.07 26.03
N SER A 15 -0.04 -30.68 26.70
CA SER A 15 -0.08 -32.10 27.09
C SER A 15 -1.23 -32.45 28.04
N SER A 16 -1.73 -31.47 28.80
CA SER A 16 -2.90 -31.63 29.68
C SER A 16 -4.22 -31.75 28.90
N HIS A 17 -4.23 -31.33 27.63
CA HIS A 17 -5.41 -31.34 26.76
C HIS A 17 -5.43 -32.59 25.89
N LYS A 18 -6.43 -33.45 26.06
CA LYS A 18 -6.63 -34.66 25.23
C LYS A 18 -7.34 -34.35 23.90
N ILE A 19 -6.98 -33.24 23.24
CA ILE A 19 -7.64 -32.76 22.02
C ILE A 19 -6.74 -33.02 20.81
N GLN A 20 -7.23 -33.78 19.82
CA GLN A 20 -6.43 -34.19 18.66
C GLN A 20 -5.90 -33.00 17.82
N THR A 21 -6.70 -31.94 17.68
CA THR A 21 -6.30 -30.72 16.96
C THR A 21 -5.19 -29.97 17.69
N VAL A 22 -5.22 -29.91 19.03
CA VAL A 22 -4.16 -29.34 19.87
C VAL A 22 -2.85 -30.11 19.72
N ASN A 23 -2.91 -31.45 19.79
CA ASN A 23 -1.73 -32.31 19.62
C ASN A 23 -1.10 -32.17 18.21
N THR A 24 -1.95 -32.06 17.18
CA THR A 24 -1.48 -31.85 15.80
C THR A 24 -0.81 -30.48 15.64
N SER A 25 -1.43 -29.44 16.21
CA SER A 25 -0.88 -28.08 16.24
C SER A 25 0.46 -28.02 16.98
N LEU A 26 0.58 -28.72 18.11
CA LEU A 26 1.82 -28.79 18.89
C LEU A 26 2.94 -29.45 18.09
N ARG A 27 2.66 -30.53 17.33
CA ARG A 27 3.66 -31.14 16.45
C ARG A 27 4.18 -30.14 15.42
N HIS A 28 3.29 -29.36 14.80
CA HIS A 28 3.68 -28.31 13.87
C HIS A 28 4.54 -27.24 14.53
N VAL A 29 4.25 -26.84 15.78
CA VAL A 29 5.10 -25.92 16.55
C VAL A 29 6.51 -26.49 16.74
N LEU A 30 6.62 -27.72 17.24
CA LEU A 30 7.92 -28.33 17.53
C LEU A 30 8.76 -28.51 16.26
N GLU A 31 8.14 -28.88 15.15
CA GLU A 31 8.81 -28.92 13.84
C GLU A 31 9.22 -27.53 13.37
N THR A 32 8.37 -26.53 13.57
CA THR A 32 8.66 -25.13 13.19
C THR A 32 9.85 -24.58 13.94
N VAL A 33 9.99 -24.88 15.24
CA VAL A 33 11.17 -24.46 16.03
C VAL A 33 12.45 -25.05 15.45
N LYS A 34 12.45 -26.34 15.10
CA LYS A 34 13.61 -26.97 14.43
C LYS A 34 13.96 -26.28 13.11
N LEU A 35 12.96 -25.90 12.32
CA LEU A 35 13.18 -25.18 11.05
C LEU A 35 13.69 -23.75 11.27
N LEU A 36 13.23 -23.06 12.33
CA LEU A 36 13.70 -21.73 12.71
C LEU A 36 15.18 -21.74 13.11
N GLU A 37 15.67 -22.82 13.69
CA GLU A 37 17.07 -22.97 14.13
C GLU A 37 18.06 -23.18 12.97
N LEU A 38 17.58 -23.54 11.77
CA LEU A 38 18.44 -23.69 10.60
C LEU A 38 19.21 -22.38 10.34
N SER A 39 20.53 -22.49 10.16
CA SER A 39 21.40 -21.34 9.89
C SER A 39 21.16 -20.72 8.52
N SER A 40 20.77 -21.54 7.53
CA SER A 40 20.56 -21.11 6.15
C SER A 40 19.36 -21.85 5.53
N PRO A 41 18.13 -21.57 6.00
CA PRO A 41 16.93 -22.19 5.44
C PRO A 41 16.69 -21.65 4.02
N SER A 42 16.22 -22.52 3.13
CA SER A 42 15.79 -22.12 1.80
C SER A 42 14.52 -21.25 1.86
N PRO A 43 14.24 -20.39 0.86
CA PRO A 43 13.01 -19.59 0.84
C PRO A 43 11.72 -20.41 1.01
N SER A 44 11.64 -21.58 0.37
CA SER A 44 10.49 -22.48 0.53
C SER A 44 10.37 -23.03 1.94
N SER A 45 11.49 -23.27 2.64
CA SER A 45 11.47 -23.64 4.06
C SER A 45 10.89 -22.52 4.93
N ILE A 46 11.20 -21.26 4.62
CA ILE A 46 10.67 -20.09 5.33
C ILE A 46 9.17 -19.93 5.08
N GLU A 47 8.71 -20.14 3.84
CA GLU A 47 7.28 -20.14 3.51
C GLU A 47 6.51 -21.25 4.25
N ILE A 48 7.10 -22.45 4.35
CA ILE A 48 6.54 -23.54 5.14
C ILE A 48 6.41 -23.14 6.61
N ILE A 49 7.43 -22.48 7.20
CA ILE A 49 7.36 -21.94 8.55
C ILE A 49 6.17 -20.97 8.67
N GLY A 50 6.08 -19.98 7.77
CA GLY A 50 4.98 -19.01 7.77
C GLY A 50 3.60 -19.65 7.72
N SER A 51 3.41 -20.63 6.83
CA SER A 51 2.14 -21.36 6.69
C SER A 51 1.71 -22.09 7.97
N ARG A 52 2.68 -22.56 8.77
CA ARG A 52 2.48 -23.28 10.04
C ARG A 52 2.20 -22.34 11.21
N LEU A 53 2.61 -21.08 11.11
CA LEU A 53 2.45 -20.08 12.17
C LEU A 53 1.12 -19.30 12.12
N ARG A 54 0.26 -19.53 11.12
CA ARG A 54 -1.09 -18.92 11.05
C ARG A 54 -2.19 -19.88 11.51
N LYS A 55 -2.79 -20.62 10.57
CA LYS A 55 -3.95 -21.51 10.84
C LYS A 55 -3.60 -22.67 11.79
N PRO A 56 -2.44 -23.35 11.67
CA PRO A 56 -2.13 -24.46 12.56
C PRO A 56 -1.85 -24.06 14.01
N LEU A 57 -1.63 -22.77 14.32
CA LEU A 57 -1.52 -22.30 15.71
C LEU A 57 -2.86 -22.02 16.38
N LEU A 58 -3.95 -21.89 15.62
CA LEU A 58 -5.25 -21.46 16.16
C LEU A 58 -5.78 -22.33 17.31
N PRO A 59 -5.75 -23.67 17.22
CA PRO A 59 -6.19 -24.52 18.33
C PRO A 59 -5.37 -24.29 19.62
N LEU A 60 -4.09 -23.94 19.50
CA LEU A 60 -3.24 -23.63 20.66
C LEU A 60 -3.59 -22.28 21.26
N TYR A 61 -3.93 -21.26 20.46
CA TYR A 61 -4.45 -20.01 21.01
C TYR A 61 -5.78 -20.18 21.73
N GLN A 62 -6.62 -21.12 21.28
CA GLN A 62 -7.94 -21.37 21.88
C GLN A 62 -7.87 -22.14 23.21
N HIS A 63 -6.97 -23.11 23.32
CA HIS A 63 -6.89 -24.01 24.48
C HIS A 63 -5.71 -23.73 25.41
N CYS A 64 -4.68 -23.03 24.93
CA CYS A 64 -3.45 -22.74 25.66
C CYS A 64 -3.04 -21.27 25.46
N THR A 65 -4.00 -20.34 25.58
CA THR A 65 -3.90 -18.94 25.17
C THR A 65 -2.60 -18.26 25.62
N GLU A 66 -2.33 -18.24 26.93
CA GLU A 66 -1.17 -17.53 27.46
C GLU A 66 0.17 -18.15 27.02
N PRO A 67 0.42 -19.47 27.17
CA PRO A 67 1.62 -20.11 26.62
C PRO A 67 1.78 -19.91 25.11
N ALA A 68 0.70 -19.96 24.33
CA ALA A 68 0.74 -19.77 22.89
C ALA A 68 1.11 -18.34 22.49
N LEU A 69 0.59 -17.33 23.22
CA LEU A 69 0.97 -15.93 23.01
C LEU A 69 2.41 -15.64 23.44
N ARG A 70 2.91 -16.27 24.51
CA ARG A 70 4.33 -16.21 24.90
C ARG A 70 5.24 -16.84 23.84
N PHE A 71 4.84 -17.98 23.27
CA PHE A 71 5.54 -18.59 22.13
C PHE A 71 5.56 -17.67 20.91
N CYS A 72 4.42 -17.04 20.59
CA CYS A 72 4.33 -16.04 19.52
C CYS A 72 5.31 -14.87 19.77
N SER A 73 5.32 -14.32 20.99
CA SER A 73 6.22 -13.23 21.41
C SER A 73 7.70 -13.59 21.25
N ALA A 74 8.09 -14.78 21.71
CA ALA A 74 9.46 -15.29 21.58
C ALA A 74 9.84 -15.51 20.11
N THR A 75 8.92 -16.05 19.31
CA THR A 75 9.14 -16.30 17.86
C THR A 75 9.29 -15.00 17.08
N LEU A 76 8.45 -13.98 17.34
CA LEU A 76 8.58 -12.65 16.74
C LEU A 76 9.94 -12.02 17.04
N SER A 77 10.35 -12.07 18.31
CA SER A 77 11.64 -11.56 18.77
C SER A 77 12.81 -12.32 18.12
N PHE A 78 12.72 -13.64 18.06
CA PHE A 78 13.73 -14.49 17.46
C PHE A 78 13.89 -14.20 15.96
N ILE A 79 12.80 -14.15 15.19
CA ILE A 79 12.88 -13.85 13.75
C ILE A 79 13.44 -12.44 13.54
N SER A 80 12.99 -11.44 14.31
CA SER A 80 13.48 -10.07 14.20
C SER A 80 15.01 -9.98 14.41
N VAL A 81 15.49 -10.51 15.54
CA VAL A 81 16.89 -10.36 15.97
C VAL A 81 17.84 -11.34 15.26
N LYS A 82 17.42 -12.58 15.04
CA LYS A 82 18.30 -13.65 14.54
C LYS A 82 18.19 -13.88 13.04
N LYS A 83 17.14 -13.38 12.38
CA LYS A 83 16.92 -13.61 10.95
C LYS A 83 16.84 -12.31 10.15
N VAL A 84 15.93 -11.41 10.49
CA VAL A 84 15.69 -10.16 9.75
C VAL A 84 16.88 -9.20 9.87
N GLN A 85 17.31 -8.88 11.10
CA GLN A 85 18.43 -7.96 11.31
C GLN A 85 19.73 -8.42 10.61
N PRO A 86 20.18 -9.68 10.74
CA PRO A 86 21.35 -10.16 10.00
C PRO A 86 21.18 -10.11 8.48
N ALA A 87 20.00 -10.45 7.96
CA ALA A 87 19.74 -10.37 6.52
C ALA A 87 19.84 -8.93 6.00
N LEU A 88 19.32 -7.94 6.75
CA LEU A 88 19.44 -6.52 6.41
C LEU A 88 20.89 -6.04 6.46
N LEU A 89 21.67 -6.45 7.47
CA LEU A 89 23.10 -6.12 7.57
C LEU A 89 23.91 -6.72 6.41
N ALA A 90 23.54 -7.92 5.96
CA ALA A 90 24.12 -8.56 4.80
C ALA A 90 23.56 -8.06 3.45
N GLN A 91 22.67 -7.04 3.46
CA GLN A 91 21.98 -6.49 2.28
C GLN A 91 21.15 -7.54 1.50
N ALA A 92 20.78 -8.65 2.15
CA ALA A 92 19.93 -9.70 1.61
C ALA A 92 18.44 -9.32 1.76
N ASN A 93 18.03 -8.25 1.08
CA ASN A 93 16.69 -7.66 1.22
C ASN A 93 15.56 -8.66 0.91
N SER A 94 15.72 -9.51 -0.09
CA SER A 94 14.72 -10.55 -0.42
C SER A 94 14.49 -11.51 0.73
N LEU A 95 15.58 -11.98 1.36
CA LEU A 95 15.51 -12.87 2.52
C LEU A 95 14.86 -12.19 3.73
N ALA A 96 15.21 -10.91 3.98
CA ALA A 96 14.58 -10.13 5.04
C ALA A 96 13.06 -10.01 4.83
N VAL A 97 12.63 -9.74 3.60
CA VAL A 97 11.20 -9.69 3.22
C VAL A 97 10.52 -11.04 3.48
N THR A 98 11.09 -12.17 3.07
CA THR A 98 10.51 -13.50 3.32
C THR A 98 10.34 -13.79 4.81
N TRP A 99 11.31 -13.40 5.64
CA TRP A 99 11.20 -13.53 7.10
C TRP A 99 10.15 -12.59 7.71
N GLN A 100 10.02 -11.37 7.20
CA GLN A 100 8.96 -10.45 7.63
C GLN A 100 7.58 -10.98 7.25
N SER A 101 7.42 -11.62 6.08
CA SER A 101 6.18 -12.33 5.72
C SER A 101 5.84 -13.44 6.71
N THR A 102 6.85 -14.13 7.25
CA THR A 102 6.66 -15.13 8.32
C THR A 102 6.17 -14.50 9.61
N GLN A 103 6.72 -13.35 10.02
CA GLN A 103 6.22 -12.60 11.17
C GLN A 103 4.78 -12.11 10.93
N SER A 104 4.47 -11.70 9.69
CA SER A 104 3.13 -11.25 9.33
C SER A 104 2.12 -12.40 9.44
N ALA A 105 2.45 -13.60 8.94
CA ALA A 105 1.61 -14.79 9.09
C ALA A 105 1.33 -15.14 10.56
N LEU A 106 2.35 -14.99 11.42
CA LEU A 106 2.21 -15.20 12.86
C LEU A 106 1.28 -14.17 13.51
N LEU A 107 1.41 -12.88 13.19
CA LEU A 107 0.48 -11.85 13.69
C LEU A 107 -0.93 -12.04 13.15
N SER A 108 -1.08 -12.41 11.87
CA SER A 108 -2.37 -12.75 11.29
C SER A 108 -3.03 -13.95 12.00
N GLY A 109 -2.26 -14.93 12.47
CA GLY A 109 -2.79 -16.03 13.27
C GLY A 109 -3.38 -15.57 14.61
N VAL A 110 -2.78 -14.55 15.23
CA VAL A 110 -3.33 -13.94 16.45
C VAL A 110 -4.57 -13.09 16.14
N LEU A 111 -4.59 -12.39 15.01
CA LEU A 111 -5.77 -11.65 14.52
C LEU A 111 -6.94 -12.60 14.24
N ASP A 112 -6.70 -13.70 13.52
CA ASP A 112 -7.70 -14.75 13.26
C ASP A 112 -8.24 -15.33 14.59
N PHE A 113 -7.41 -15.41 15.63
CA PHE A 113 -7.83 -15.87 16.96
C PHE A 113 -8.74 -14.87 17.68
N ILE A 114 -8.37 -13.59 17.72
CA ILE A 114 -9.16 -12.57 18.44
C ILE A 114 -10.48 -12.29 17.74
N GLU A 115 -10.51 -12.32 16.40
CA GLU A 115 -11.73 -12.19 15.61
C GLU A 115 -12.74 -13.30 15.94
N ARG A 116 -12.27 -14.55 16.07
CA ARG A 116 -13.10 -15.70 16.43
C ARG A 116 -13.50 -15.73 17.90
N ASN A 117 -12.71 -15.12 18.78
CA ASN A 117 -12.90 -15.18 20.23
C ASN A 117 -12.66 -13.81 20.90
N PRO A 118 -13.51 -12.80 20.63
CA PRO A 118 -13.28 -11.40 21.02
C PRO A 118 -13.58 -11.12 22.50
N THR A 119 -13.15 -12.00 23.40
CA THR A 119 -13.39 -11.88 24.84
C THR A 119 -12.43 -10.89 25.50
N ASN A 120 -12.87 -10.22 26.56
CA ASN A 120 -12.01 -9.30 27.33
C ASN A 120 -10.78 -10.00 27.93
N GLU A 121 -10.91 -11.26 28.35
CA GLU A 121 -9.79 -12.05 28.88
C GLU A 121 -8.75 -12.33 27.78
N ASN A 122 -9.17 -12.69 26.56
CA ASN A 122 -8.24 -12.88 25.45
C ASN A 122 -7.51 -11.58 25.09
N LYS A 123 -8.21 -10.44 25.09
CA LYS A 123 -7.59 -9.12 24.90
C LYS A 123 -6.56 -8.80 25.97
N LYS A 124 -6.84 -9.15 27.24
CA LYS A 124 -5.89 -8.99 28.36
C LYS A 124 -4.67 -9.90 28.21
N HIS A 125 -4.85 -11.14 27.74
CA HIS A 125 -3.74 -12.04 27.44
C HIS A 125 -2.86 -11.53 26.29
N ILE A 126 -3.46 -10.96 25.23
CA ILE A 126 -2.71 -10.29 24.15
C ILE A 126 -1.85 -9.16 24.70
N ALA A 127 -2.43 -8.29 25.53
CA ALA A 127 -1.70 -7.19 26.15
C ALA A 127 -0.50 -7.67 26.97
N THR A 128 -0.71 -8.73 27.77
CA THR A 128 0.33 -9.29 28.64
C THR A 128 1.43 -10.00 27.83
N GLY A 129 1.05 -10.74 26.79
CA GLY A 129 1.99 -11.57 26.02
C GLY A 129 2.75 -10.83 24.92
N LEU A 130 2.12 -9.85 24.28
CA LEU A 130 2.59 -9.29 23.00
C LEU A 130 2.93 -7.80 23.03
N TYR A 131 2.38 -6.99 23.93
CA TYR A 131 2.57 -5.54 23.83
C TYR A 131 4.04 -5.12 23.87
N SER A 132 4.86 -5.70 24.76
CA SER A 132 6.28 -5.36 24.83
C SER A 132 6.99 -5.61 23.50
N VAL A 133 6.84 -6.79 22.90
CA VAL A 133 7.51 -7.10 21.63
C VAL A 133 6.96 -6.28 20.46
N LEU A 134 5.65 -6.01 20.43
CA LEU A 134 5.03 -5.21 19.38
C LEU A 134 5.47 -3.75 19.47
N CYS A 135 5.43 -3.17 20.66
CA CYS A 135 5.85 -1.80 20.91
C CYS A 135 7.36 -1.64 20.66
N ASP A 136 8.20 -2.58 21.07
CA ASP A 136 9.64 -2.49 20.82
C ASP A 136 10.02 -2.70 19.36
N GLY A 137 9.34 -3.61 18.65
CA GLY A 137 9.68 -3.98 17.28
C GLY A 137 9.13 -3.06 16.20
N TYR A 138 7.99 -2.42 16.43
CA TYR A 138 7.23 -1.73 15.38
C TYR A 138 6.95 -0.24 15.63
N PHE A 139 7.60 0.36 16.63
CA PHE A 139 7.53 1.80 16.90
C PHE A 139 8.92 2.38 17.07
N LEU A 140 9.14 3.57 16.52
CA LEU A 140 10.40 4.29 16.67
C LEU A 140 10.58 4.76 18.11
N LYS A 141 11.81 4.66 18.61
CA LYS A 141 12.21 5.17 19.93
C LYS A 141 12.77 6.59 19.82
N THR A 142 13.42 6.90 18.70
CA THR A 142 14.00 8.22 18.43
C THR A 142 13.71 8.66 16.98
N SER A 143 13.85 9.96 16.71
CA SER A 143 13.63 10.52 15.37
C SER A 143 14.72 10.15 14.35
N SER A 144 15.86 9.63 14.80
CA SER A 144 16.94 9.14 13.94
C SER A 144 16.76 7.70 13.50
N GLU A 145 15.81 6.96 14.08
CA GLU A 145 15.53 5.58 13.70
C GLU A 145 14.65 5.51 12.46
N HIS A 146 14.76 4.39 11.75
CA HIS A 146 13.91 4.08 10.61
C HIS A 146 13.23 2.73 10.83
N LEU A 147 11.97 2.64 10.40
CA LEU A 147 11.22 1.40 10.49
C LEU A 147 11.71 0.44 9.41
N THR A 148 12.27 -0.69 9.82
CA THR A 148 12.82 -1.70 8.91
C THR A 148 11.79 -2.76 8.52
N ALA A 149 10.70 -2.85 9.26
CA ALA A 149 9.59 -3.76 8.97
C ALA A 149 8.78 -3.29 7.76
N GLY A 150 8.41 -4.22 6.89
CA GLY A 150 7.53 -3.97 5.76
C GLY A 150 6.13 -3.52 6.20
N VAL A 151 5.46 -2.74 5.34
CA VAL A 151 4.17 -2.08 5.64
C VAL A 151 3.11 -3.07 6.11
N GLY A 152 2.96 -4.23 5.45
CA GLY A 152 1.95 -5.23 5.85
C GLY A 152 2.16 -5.80 7.26
N LEU A 153 3.42 -5.99 7.67
CA LEU A 153 3.76 -6.45 9.02
C LEU A 153 3.44 -5.37 10.07
N VAL A 154 3.78 -4.13 9.77
CA VAL A 154 3.52 -2.96 10.63
C VAL A 154 2.02 -2.74 10.81
N CYS A 155 1.24 -2.76 9.72
CA CYS A 155 -0.21 -2.68 9.77
C CYS A 155 -0.80 -3.82 10.61
N SER A 156 -0.33 -5.06 10.45
CA SER A 156 -0.80 -6.20 11.26
C SER A 156 -0.55 -6.00 12.75
N ALA A 157 0.62 -5.44 13.11
CA ALA A 157 0.94 -5.11 14.50
C ALA A 157 0.03 -4.01 15.05
N TYR A 158 -0.21 -2.94 14.30
CA TYR A 158 -1.06 -1.84 14.74
C TYR A 158 -2.53 -2.24 14.85
N ILE A 159 -3.07 -2.99 13.88
CA ILE A 159 -4.43 -3.55 13.93
C ILE A 159 -4.59 -4.43 15.17
N LEU A 160 -3.63 -5.33 15.44
CA LEU A 160 -3.69 -6.19 16.63
C LEU A 160 -3.69 -5.40 17.94
N LEU A 161 -2.91 -4.32 18.02
CA LEU A 161 -2.94 -3.42 19.16
C LEU A 161 -4.32 -2.75 19.26
N THR A 162 -4.85 -2.19 18.17
CA THR A 162 -6.18 -1.55 18.11
C THR A 162 -7.28 -2.48 18.62
N GLU A 163 -7.36 -3.71 18.10
CA GLU A 163 -8.38 -4.70 18.49
C GLU A 163 -8.40 -5.02 19.99
N SER A 164 -7.22 -5.02 20.61
CA SER A 164 -7.07 -5.30 22.04
C SER A 164 -7.34 -4.08 22.96
N THR A 165 -7.40 -2.86 22.43
CA THR A 165 -7.59 -1.62 23.21
C THR A 165 -9.04 -1.29 23.57
N SER A 166 -10.02 -2.06 23.06
CA SER A 166 -11.41 -1.92 23.48
C SER A 166 -11.57 -2.09 25.00
N LEU A 167 -10.64 -2.82 25.65
CA LEU A 167 -10.52 -2.90 27.09
C LEU A 167 -9.77 -1.67 27.65
N LYS A 168 -10.43 -0.91 28.54
CA LYS A 168 -9.86 0.31 29.16
C LYS A 168 -8.47 0.10 29.78
N GLN A 169 -8.23 -1.04 30.44
CA GLN A 169 -6.93 -1.33 31.05
C GLN A 169 -5.82 -1.42 30.01
N ASN A 170 -6.06 -2.12 28.89
CA ASN A 170 -5.12 -2.27 27.80
C ASN A 170 -4.79 -0.92 27.15
N ARG A 171 -5.80 -0.05 27.00
CA ARG A 171 -5.60 1.33 26.56
C ARG A 171 -4.64 2.08 27.47
N LEU A 172 -4.84 2.00 28.79
CA LEU A 172 -3.98 2.68 29.77
C LEU A 172 -2.54 2.18 29.72
N VAL A 173 -2.33 0.88 29.47
CA VAL A 173 -0.99 0.30 29.31
C VAL A 173 -0.27 0.87 28.09
N LEU A 174 -0.94 1.01 26.93
CA LEU A 174 -0.32 1.64 25.74
C LEU A 174 -0.08 3.14 25.90
N GLN A 175 -0.84 3.82 26.77
CA GLN A 175 -0.57 5.22 27.11
C GLN A 175 0.64 5.40 28.04
N ASP A 176 1.14 4.33 28.67
CA ASP A 176 2.30 4.39 29.56
C ASP A 176 3.58 4.73 28.76
N PRO A 177 4.28 5.83 29.09
CA PRO A 177 5.55 6.19 28.47
C PRO A 177 6.65 5.12 28.57
N LYS A 178 6.57 4.19 29.53
CA LYS A 178 7.53 3.10 29.68
C LYS A 178 7.39 2.02 28.61
N LEU A 179 6.21 1.92 28.00
CA LEU A 179 5.92 0.93 26.96
C LEU A 179 5.85 1.59 25.59
N LEU A 180 4.83 2.42 25.37
CA LEU A 180 4.61 3.13 24.11
C LEU A 180 4.50 4.62 24.38
N GLY A 181 3.38 5.05 24.96
CA GLY A 181 3.11 6.44 25.29
C GLY A 181 3.01 7.38 24.08
N ALA A 182 2.54 8.60 24.35
CA ALA A 182 2.29 9.62 23.33
C ALA A 182 3.54 9.94 22.48
N LYS A 183 4.71 10.10 23.11
CA LYS A 183 5.93 10.55 22.41
C LYS A 183 6.40 9.56 21.34
N ARG A 184 6.33 8.25 21.60
CA ARG A 184 6.74 7.24 20.61
C ARG A 184 5.77 7.17 19.44
N ILE A 185 4.48 7.40 19.68
CA ILE A 185 3.47 7.51 18.60
C ILE A 185 3.80 8.69 17.71
N GLY A 186 4.03 9.88 18.30
CA GLY A 186 4.44 11.07 17.56
C GLY A 186 5.73 10.88 16.75
N THR A 187 6.74 10.28 17.37
CA THR A 187 8.03 9.94 16.72
C THR A 187 7.82 8.97 15.56
N THR A 188 7.00 7.94 15.76
CA THR A 188 6.69 6.94 14.72
C THR A 188 5.89 7.57 13.59
N LEU A 189 4.90 8.40 13.88
CA LEU A 189 4.12 9.12 12.89
C LEU A 189 5.01 10.06 12.06
N ALA A 190 5.94 10.77 12.70
CA ALA A 190 6.86 11.68 12.01
C ALA A 190 7.82 10.94 11.07
N GLY A 191 8.28 9.75 11.46
CA GLY A 191 9.19 8.92 10.68
C GLY A 191 8.50 8.01 9.65
N CYS A 192 7.22 7.70 9.84
CA CYS A 192 6.45 6.87 8.92
C CYS A 192 5.94 7.71 7.75
N LYS A 193 6.29 7.32 6.52
CA LYS A 193 5.90 8.02 5.28
C LYS A 193 5.11 7.13 4.30
N ASP A 194 4.73 5.94 4.76
CA ASP A 194 3.88 4.99 4.03
C ASP A 194 2.42 5.20 4.44
N TYR A 195 1.51 5.40 3.48
CA TYR A 195 0.11 5.77 3.77
C TYR A 195 -0.60 4.72 4.66
N LEU A 196 -0.58 3.45 4.26
CA LEU A 196 -1.29 2.37 4.97
C LEU A 196 -0.79 2.19 6.41
N ALA A 197 0.50 2.43 6.66
CA ALA A 197 1.05 2.36 8.00
C ALA A 197 0.65 3.58 8.84
N ILE A 198 0.58 4.79 8.24
CA ILE A 198 0.04 5.98 8.91
C ILE A 198 -1.44 5.78 9.24
N GLU A 199 -2.25 5.30 8.30
CA GLU A 199 -3.68 5.02 8.50
C GLU A 199 -3.89 4.06 9.68
N ALA A 200 -3.22 2.89 9.66
CA ALA A 200 -3.31 1.93 10.77
C ALA A 200 -2.79 2.50 12.11
N LEU A 201 -1.75 3.36 12.09
CA LEU A 201 -1.24 4.03 13.28
C LEU A 201 -2.24 5.06 13.82
N LEU A 202 -2.93 5.78 12.93
CA LEU A 202 -3.96 6.75 13.27
C LEU A 202 -5.17 6.04 13.91
N GLU A 203 -5.60 4.90 13.38
CA GLU A 203 -6.64 4.06 14.02
C GLU A 203 -6.23 3.63 15.45
N LEU A 204 -5.00 3.15 15.61
CA LEU A 204 -4.48 2.83 16.94
C LEU A 204 -4.48 4.07 17.84
N PHE A 205 -4.00 5.20 17.33
CA PHE A 205 -3.96 6.46 18.06
C PHE A 205 -5.36 6.89 18.52
N ALA A 206 -6.38 6.79 17.69
CA ALA A 206 -7.78 7.07 18.04
C ALA A 206 -8.25 6.18 19.19
N SER A 207 -7.99 4.87 19.06
CA SER A 207 -8.40 3.87 20.03
C SER A 207 -7.78 4.09 21.42
N ILE A 208 -6.59 4.70 21.46
CA ILE A 208 -5.88 5.01 22.70
C ILE A 208 -5.95 6.47 23.14
N LEU A 209 -6.63 7.33 22.39
CA LEU A 209 -6.74 8.74 22.72
C LEU A 209 -7.52 8.91 24.05
N PRO A 210 -7.04 9.74 25.00
CA PRO A 210 -7.82 10.00 26.20
C PRO A 210 -9.19 10.60 25.84
N PRO A 211 -10.27 10.17 26.50
CA PRO A 211 -11.63 10.62 26.19
C PRO A 211 -11.80 12.11 26.51
N THR A 212 -12.90 12.71 26.04
CA THR A 212 -13.29 14.12 26.26
C THR A 212 -14.23 14.29 27.46
N THR A 213 -14.22 13.36 28.43
CA THR A 213 -15.12 13.41 29.59
C THR A 213 -14.74 14.54 30.56
N LYS A 214 -15.71 15.05 31.33
CA LYS A 214 -15.48 16.09 32.35
C LYS A 214 -14.29 15.73 33.25
N GLY A 215 -13.28 16.60 33.33
CA GLY A 215 -12.06 16.41 34.11
C GLY A 215 -10.91 15.69 33.39
N SER A 216 -11.10 15.19 32.16
CA SER A 216 -10.05 14.51 31.37
C SER A 216 -9.44 15.35 30.24
N ASN A 217 -9.99 16.55 29.99
CA ASN A 217 -9.53 17.45 28.93
C ASN A 217 -8.05 17.84 29.06
N ASP A 218 -7.56 18.07 30.28
CA ASP A 218 -6.13 18.35 30.49
C ASP A 218 -5.24 17.15 30.16
N ARG A 219 -5.69 15.93 30.49
CA ARG A 219 -4.98 14.71 30.15
C ARG A 219 -4.93 14.51 28.64
N ARG A 220 -6.06 14.70 27.95
CA ARG A 220 -6.15 14.62 26.48
C ARG A 220 -5.24 15.66 25.83
N ARG A 221 -5.32 16.91 26.26
CA ARG A 221 -4.48 18.01 25.75
C ARG A 221 -2.99 17.73 25.93
N ARG A 222 -2.55 17.30 27.13
CA ARG A 222 -1.16 16.91 27.37
C ARG A 222 -0.72 15.74 26.49
N PHE A 223 -1.58 14.74 26.33
CA PHE A 223 -1.30 13.61 25.44
C PHE A 223 -1.10 14.08 23.99
N LEU A 224 -1.99 14.94 23.47
CA LEU A 224 -1.90 15.51 22.13
C LEU A 224 -0.62 16.35 21.95
N GLN A 225 -0.26 17.18 22.94
CA GLN A 225 0.97 17.98 22.90
C GLN A 225 2.25 17.12 22.85
N LEU A 226 2.21 15.92 23.42
CA LEU A 226 3.33 14.97 23.37
C LEU A 226 3.37 14.17 22.06
N VAL A 227 2.22 13.89 21.44
CA VAL A 227 2.17 13.26 20.12
C VAL A 227 2.60 14.25 19.04
N PHE A 228 2.01 15.44 19.03
CA PHE A 228 2.27 16.48 18.04
C PHE A 228 3.29 17.49 18.55
N ASP A 229 4.50 17.00 18.84
CA ASP A 229 5.64 17.82 19.24
C ASP A 229 5.97 18.83 18.12
N PRO A 230 6.02 20.15 18.39
CA PRO A 230 6.40 21.15 17.40
C PRO A 230 7.78 20.93 16.75
N MET A 231 8.69 20.22 17.42
CA MET A 231 9.99 19.84 16.87
C MET A 231 9.89 18.78 15.79
N LEU A 232 8.83 17.97 15.81
CA LEU A 232 8.54 16.93 14.81
C LEU A 232 7.56 17.44 13.74
N PHE A 233 6.62 18.31 14.13
CA PHE A 233 5.53 18.79 13.28
C PHE A 233 5.39 20.31 13.35
N ALA A 234 5.80 21.01 12.29
CA ALA A 234 5.58 22.45 12.16
C ALA A 234 4.08 22.83 12.23
N CYS A 235 3.19 21.94 11.79
CA CYS A 235 1.73 22.08 11.87
C CYS A 235 1.11 21.58 13.19
N SER A 236 1.91 21.38 14.25
CA SER A 236 1.45 20.85 15.55
C SER A 236 0.19 21.54 16.11
N ALA A 237 0.14 22.88 16.09
CA ALA A 237 -1.01 23.63 16.58
C ALA A 237 -2.31 23.31 15.82
N GLN A 238 -2.22 23.16 14.49
CA GLN A 238 -3.36 22.81 13.64
C GLN A 238 -3.84 21.39 13.92
N LEU A 239 -2.92 20.43 14.07
CA LEU A 239 -3.23 19.04 14.40
C LEU A 239 -3.92 18.91 15.76
N ILE A 240 -3.42 19.63 16.77
CA ILE A 240 -4.05 19.66 18.10
C ILE A 240 -5.44 20.28 18.03
N GLN A 241 -5.63 21.34 17.22
CA GLN A 241 -6.93 21.98 17.04
C GLN A 241 -7.95 21.03 16.40
N ILE A 242 -7.58 20.32 15.32
CA ILE A 242 -8.43 19.31 14.64
C ILE A 242 -8.95 18.30 15.66
N LEU A 243 -8.07 17.79 16.52
CA LEU A 243 -8.40 16.76 17.52
C LEU A 243 -9.04 17.29 18.82
N SER A 244 -9.11 18.61 18.95
CA SER A 244 -9.83 19.31 20.02
C SER A 244 -11.26 19.71 19.60
N SER A 245 -11.60 19.55 18.32
CA SER A 245 -12.94 19.77 17.78
C SER A 245 -14.00 18.91 18.49
N PRO A 246 -15.28 19.37 18.53
CA PRO A 246 -16.35 18.67 19.23
C PRO A 246 -16.57 17.24 18.71
N PRO A 247 -17.12 16.34 19.55
CA PRO A 247 -17.23 14.90 19.30
C PRO A 247 -18.16 14.47 18.15
N THR A 248 -18.64 15.42 17.35
CA THR A 248 -19.59 15.18 16.24
C THR A 248 -18.90 14.78 14.94
N THR A 249 -17.58 14.96 14.82
CA THR A 249 -16.83 14.53 13.63
C THR A 249 -16.42 13.07 13.80
N ASP A 250 -16.78 12.23 12.83
CA ASP A 250 -16.31 10.84 12.78
C ASP A 250 -14.78 10.76 12.61
N TRP A 251 -14.23 9.62 12.99
CA TRP A 251 -12.79 9.41 12.97
C TRP A 251 -12.22 9.42 11.54
N GLU A 252 -12.97 8.86 10.58
CA GLU A 252 -12.59 8.81 9.17
C GLU A 252 -12.31 10.22 8.62
N THR A 253 -13.21 11.17 8.86
CA THR A 253 -13.04 12.58 8.46
C THR A 253 -11.84 13.21 9.14
N LEU A 254 -11.65 12.99 10.45
CA LEU A 254 -10.52 13.52 11.21
C LEU A 254 -9.19 12.96 10.70
N SER A 255 -9.13 11.67 10.37
CA SER A 255 -7.92 11.01 9.87
C SER A 255 -7.47 11.61 8.53
N VAL A 256 -8.42 11.85 7.62
CA VAL A 256 -8.18 12.49 6.32
C VAL A 256 -7.69 13.92 6.53
N GLU A 257 -8.29 14.68 7.45
CA GLU A 257 -7.87 16.05 7.76
C GLU A 257 -6.45 16.11 8.36
N ILE A 258 -6.10 15.15 9.24
CA ILE A 258 -4.76 15.00 9.80
C ILE A 258 -3.74 14.75 8.69
N ILE A 259 -3.99 13.78 7.80
CA ILE A 259 -3.08 13.45 6.69
C ILE A 259 -2.96 14.66 5.74
N ALA A 260 -4.08 15.32 5.41
CA ALA A 260 -4.06 16.52 4.59
C ALA A 260 -3.21 17.63 5.23
N THR A 261 -3.33 17.84 6.53
CA THR A 261 -2.54 18.83 7.28
C THR A 261 -1.05 18.50 7.28
N LEU A 262 -0.69 17.24 7.55
CA LEU A 262 0.69 16.76 7.47
C LEU A 262 1.26 16.94 6.06
N SER A 263 0.49 16.58 5.03
CA SER A 263 0.92 16.64 3.63
C SER A 263 1.20 18.07 3.14
N LYS A 264 0.44 19.06 3.63
CA LYS A 264 0.64 20.48 3.33
C LYS A 264 1.90 21.03 4.00
N SER A 265 2.17 20.56 5.22
CA SER A 265 3.31 21.01 6.03
C SER A 265 4.64 20.43 5.52
N ASP A 266 4.64 19.17 5.10
CA ASP A 266 5.84 18.47 4.64
C ASP A 266 5.50 17.50 3.48
N ILE A 267 6.17 17.72 2.34
CA ILE A 267 5.94 16.99 1.09
C ILE A 267 6.33 15.51 1.14
N THR A 268 7.13 15.12 2.14
CA THR A 268 7.54 13.72 2.35
C THR A 268 6.40 12.87 2.90
N PHE A 269 5.40 13.47 3.57
CA PHE A 269 4.19 12.75 3.95
C PHE A 269 3.37 12.34 2.72
N PRO A 270 2.53 11.29 2.83
CA PRO A 270 1.60 10.92 1.78
C PRO A 270 0.79 12.12 1.29
N GLN A 271 0.82 12.37 -0.01
CA GLN A 271 0.13 13.50 -0.64
C GLN A 271 -1.20 13.00 -1.19
N PRO A 272 -2.35 13.39 -0.60
CA PRO A 272 -3.66 12.97 -1.10
C PRO A 272 -4.04 13.72 -2.37
N PHE A 273 -4.59 13.05 -3.37
CA PHE A 273 -5.19 13.65 -4.56
C PHE A 273 -6.53 13.00 -4.84
N LYS A 274 -7.59 13.81 -4.85
CA LYS A 274 -8.90 13.34 -5.28
C LYS A 274 -8.85 13.02 -6.78
N ILE A 275 -9.29 11.82 -7.16
CA ILE A 275 -9.42 11.41 -8.55
C ILE A 275 -10.91 11.28 -8.92
N MET A 276 -11.21 11.46 -10.20
CA MET A 276 -12.58 11.31 -10.76
C MET A 276 -12.80 9.95 -11.44
N SER A 277 -11.73 9.20 -11.64
CA SER A 277 -11.77 7.87 -12.20
C SER A 277 -10.44 7.19 -11.96
N LEU A 278 -10.48 5.86 -11.82
CA LEU A 278 -9.30 5.00 -11.82
C LEU A 278 -9.58 3.84 -12.78
N GLN A 279 -8.76 3.75 -13.82
CA GLN A 279 -8.79 2.66 -14.79
C GLN A 279 -7.46 1.91 -14.73
N VAL A 280 -7.52 0.59 -14.55
CA VAL A 280 -6.34 -0.28 -14.56
C VAL A 280 -6.59 -1.34 -15.64
N ALA A 281 -5.94 -1.16 -16.79
CA ALA A 281 -6.24 -1.95 -18.00
C ALA A 281 -7.77 -1.99 -18.31
N ASP A 282 -8.24 -3.03 -19.00
CA ASP A 282 -9.64 -3.15 -19.46
C ASP A 282 -10.59 -3.79 -18.43
N SER A 283 -10.11 -4.12 -17.23
CA SER A 283 -10.80 -5.06 -16.32
C SER A 283 -11.04 -4.56 -14.89
N PHE A 284 -10.49 -3.40 -14.52
CA PHE A 284 -10.64 -2.90 -13.14
C PHE A 284 -11.81 -1.90 -13.04
N PRO A 285 -12.68 -2.05 -12.04
CA PRO A 285 -13.81 -1.17 -11.83
C PRO A 285 -13.37 0.28 -11.62
N ASN A 286 -14.17 1.20 -12.14
CA ASN A 286 -13.92 2.62 -11.97
C ASN A 286 -14.29 3.03 -10.55
N VAL A 287 -13.29 3.42 -9.75
CA VAL A 287 -13.51 3.84 -8.37
C VAL A 287 -13.12 5.31 -8.19
N ASP A 288 -14.09 6.10 -7.75
CA ASP A 288 -13.91 7.48 -7.29
C ASP A 288 -13.25 7.46 -5.91
N ASN A 289 -11.94 7.70 -5.86
CA ASN A 289 -11.19 7.64 -4.60
C ASN A 289 -10.06 8.67 -4.50
N ILE A 290 -9.40 8.71 -3.35
CA ILE A 290 -8.20 9.50 -3.13
C ILE A 290 -6.99 8.63 -3.45
N ILE A 291 -6.17 9.05 -4.41
CA ILE A 291 -4.86 8.44 -4.61
C ILE A 291 -3.81 9.20 -3.78
N TYR A 292 -3.04 8.46 -3.01
CA TYR A 292 -1.93 8.97 -2.21
C TYR A 292 -0.63 8.75 -2.96
N LEU A 293 0.15 9.81 -3.16
CA LEU A 293 1.58 9.67 -3.44
C LEU A 293 2.29 9.48 -2.10
N ASP A 294 2.63 8.25 -1.72
CA ASP A 294 3.41 7.99 -0.50
C ASP A 294 4.90 7.86 -0.82
N ASN A 295 5.75 7.43 0.13
CA ASN A 295 7.19 7.33 -0.10
C ASN A 295 7.59 6.21 -1.08
N LYS A 296 6.74 5.19 -1.29
CA LYS A 296 7.09 3.97 -2.03
C LYS A 296 6.23 3.74 -3.26
N GLY A 297 5.06 4.36 -3.36
CA GLY A 297 4.14 4.09 -4.44
C GLY A 297 2.96 5.06 -4.55
N PHE A 298 2.15 4.77 -5.55
CA PHE A 298 0.78 5.26 -5.63
C PHE A 298 -0.09 4.30 -4.83
N THR A 299 -0.82 4.82 -3.84
CA THR A 299 -1.60 3.98 -2.92
C THR A 299 -3.02 4.52 -2.80
N SER A 300 -4.02 3.66 -2.80
CA SER A 300 -5.41 4.01 -2.50
C SER A 300 -6.01 2.95 -1.60
N ASN A 301 -6.81 3.38 -0.64
CA ASN A 301 -7.82 2.50 -0.05
C ASN A 301 -8.95 2.42 -1.10
N ILE A 302 -9.39 1.21 -1.44
CA ILE A 302 -10.48 1.00 -2.39
C ILE A 302 -11.50 0.20 -1.61
N ASP A 303 -12.69 0.76 -1.38
CA ASP A 303 -13.82 0.00 -0.87
C ASP A 303 -14.87 -0.12 -1.96
N GLU A 304 -14.95 -1.30 -2.57
CA GLU A 304 -15.98 -1.65 -3.54
C GLU A 304 -16.76 -2.85 -3.04
N ASN A 305 -17.73 -2.61 -2.16
CA ASN A 305 -18.57 -3.62 -1.53
C ASN A 305 -17.74 -4.73 -0.85
N GLY A 306 -16.58 -4.39 -0.30
CA GLY A 306 -15.65 -5.34 0.32
C GLY A 306 -14.95 -6.31 -0.64
N THR A 307 -15.00 -6.08 -1.96
CA THR A 307 -14.31 -6.92 -2.96
C THR A 307 -12.82 -6.60 -3.05
N TYR A 308 -12.50 -5.32 -2.91
CA TYR A 308 -11.15 -4.80 -2.83
C TYR A 308 -11.06 -3.97 -1.54
N GLU A 309 -9.86 -3.93 -0.96
CA GLU A 309 -9.48 -3.14 0.20
C GLU A 309 -8.36 -2.16 -0.18
N THR A 310 -7.38 -2.57 -0.97
CA THR A 310 -6.20 -1.73 -1.22
C THR A 310 -5.69 -1.83 -2.66
N PHE A 311 -5.19 -0.70 -3.16
CA PHE A 311 -4.51 -0.60 -4.44
C PHE A 311 -3.14 0.04 -4.25
N HIS A 312 -2.11 -0.59 -4.80
CA HIS A 312 -0.75 -0.09 -4.69
C HIS A 312 0.07 -0.31 -5.96
N ILE A 313 0.75 0.74 -6.42
CA ILE A 313 1.76 0.68 -7.49
C ILE A 313 3.10 1.12 -6.90
N PRO A 314 4.05 0.19 -6.69
CA PRO A 314 5.40 0.54 -6.27
C PRO A 314 6.09 1.42 -7.32
N PHE A 315 6.77 2.48 -6.88
CA PHE A 315 7.55 3.37 -7.75
C PHE A 315 8.68 2.66 -8.50
N THR A 316 9.22 1.58 -7.91
CA THR A 316 10.19 0.71 -8.58
C THR A 316 9.66 0.11 -9.88
N ASN A 317 8.34 0.00 -10.00
CA ASN A 317 7.69 -0.63 -11.15
C ASN A 317 7.24 0.41 -12.18
N VAL A 318 7.31 1.71 -11.86
CA VAL A 318 6.86 2.81 -12.72
C VAL A 318 7.91 3.13 -13.78
N ARG A 319 7.55 2.95 -15.05
CA ARG A 319 8.44 3.26 -16.19
C ARG A 319 8.23 4.67 -16.73
N LYS A 320 6.98 5.11 -16.82
CA LYS A 320 6.63 6.35 -17.52
C LYS A 320 5.34 6.94 -16.96
N ILE A 321 5.32 8.25 -16.78
CA ILE A 321 4.14 9.02 -16.39
C ILE A 321 3.87 10.07 -17.48
N ASN A 322 2.67 10.05 -18.07
CA ASN A 322 2.25 11.04 -19.05
C ASN A 322 1.12 11.90 -18.47
N PHE A 323 1.13 13.17 -18.84
CA PHE A 323 0.06 14.12 -18.51
C PHE A 323 -0.58 14.59 -19.81
N ASN A 324 -1.82 14.19 -20.02
CA ASN A 324 -2.60 14.56 -21.20
C ASN A 324 -3.66 15.57 -20.78
N ALA A 325 -3.76 16.68 -21.51
CA ALA A 325 -4.87 17.60 -21.35
C ALA A 325 -6.14 16.90 -21.87
N THR A 326 -7.24 17.02 -21.13
CA THR A 326 -8.55 16.59 -21.65
C THR A 326 -9.16 17.71 -22.49
N ALA A 327 -10.19 17.39 -23.27
CA ALA A 327 -10.98 18.43 -23.96
C ALA A 327 -11.62 19.42 -22.96
N SER A 328 -11.84 18.99 -21.72
CA SER A 328 -12.24 19.84 -20.61
C SER A 328 -11.02 20.54 -20.00
N SER A 329 -11.07 21.87 -19.83
CA SER A 329 -10.00 22.61 -19.15
C SER A 329 -9.98 22.41 -17.63
N LEU A 330 -10.79 21.49 -17.08
CA LEU A 330 -10.91 21.26 -15.64
C LEU A 330 -9.99 20.15 -15.12
N TYR A 331 -9.68 19.14 -15.95
CA TYR A 331 -8.97 17.94 -15.52
C TYR A 331 -7.77 17.60 -16.41
N THR A 332 -6.75 16.99 -15.79
CA THR A 332 -5.60 16.39 -16.47
C THR A 332 -5.69 14.87 -16.31
N VAL A 333 -5.61 14.15 -17.43
CA VAL A 333 -5.46 12.69 -17.44
C VAL A 333 -4.00 12.36 -17.16
N VAL A 334 -3.79 11.57 -16.11
CA VAL A 334 -2.49 11.00 -15.73
C VAL A 334 -2.46 9.56 -16.19
N THR A 335 -1.47 9.19 -16.99
CA THR A 335 -1.26 7.81 -17.45
C THR A 335 0.07 7.29 -16.91
N VAL A 336 0.01 6.29 -16.05
CA VAL A 336 1.15 5.61 -15.43
C VAL A 336 1.37 4.26 -16.11
N HIS A 337 2.56 4.06 -16.66
CA HIS A 337 2.99 2.79 -17.26
C HIS A 337 3.83 2.02 -16.25
N SER A 338 3.39 0.81 -15.89
CA SER A 338 4.02 -0.06 -14.90
C SER A 338 4.55 -1.35 -15.51
N THR A 339 5.65 -1.86 -14.95
CA THR A 339 6.27 -3.15 -15.32
C THR A 339 5.49 -4.36 -14.85
N THR A 340 4.71 -4.19 -13.80
CA THR A 340 3.87 -5.23 -13.21
C THR A 340 2.46 -4.71 -13.06
N PHE A 341 1.51 -5.63 -12.95
CA PHE A 341 0.17 -5.30 -12.52
C PHE A 341 0.19 -4.64 -11.11
N PRO A 342 -0.71 -3.69 -10.81
CA PRO A 342 -0.84 -3.14 -9.47
C PRO A 342 -1.16 -4.23 -8.46
N ILE A 343 -0.68 -4.05 -7.23
CA ILE A 343 -1.04 -4.92 -6.13
C ILE A 343 -2.43 -4.51 -5.68
N VAL A 344 -3.38 -5.42 -5.87
CA VAL A 344 -4.75 -5.26 -5.38
C VAL A 344 -4.94 -6.26 -4.26
N ASP A 345 -5.29 -5.74 -3.09
CA ASP A 345 -5.38 -6.46 -1.82
C ASP A 345 -4.07 -7.05 -1.30
N ARG A 346 -4.14 -7.53 -0.04
CA ARG A 346 -3.03 -8.23 0.62
C ARG A 346 -2.84 -9.65 0.09
N THR A 347 -3.76 -10.17 -0.72
CA THR A 347 -3.65 -11.46 -1.39
C THR A 347 -3.27 -11.26 -2.84
N ALA A 348 -2.03 -11.62 -3.16
CA ALA A 348 -1.39 -11.47 -4.46
C ALA A 348 -2.02 -12.29 -5.62
N ASP A 349 -3.30 -12.66 -5.58
CA ASP A 349 -3.81 -13.80 -6.36
C ASP A 349 -4.86 -13.47 -7.44
N THR A 350 -4.94 -12.23 -7.92
CA THR A 350 -5.89 -11.87 -9.00
C THR A 350 -5.22 -11.39 -10.29
N GLY A 351 -3.89 -11.26 -10.34
CA GLY A 351 -3.19 -10.75 -11.52
C GLY A 351 -1.93 -11.55 -11.86
N ASP A 352 -1.72 -11.78 -13.15
CA ASP A 352 -0.41 -12.18 -13.67
C ASP A 352 0.56 -11.01 -13.46
N HIS A 353 1.28 -11.02 -12.33
CA HIS A 353 2.27 -9.98 -11.95
C HIS A 353 3.38 -9.77 -12.99
N SER A 354 3.50 -10.67 -13.97
CA SER A 354 4.45 -10.54 -15.09
C SER A 354 3.96 -9.62 -16.21
N LYS A 355 2.67 -9.25 -16.22
CA LYS A 355 2.10 -8.38 -17.25
C LYS A 355 2.35 -6.91 -16.93
N ASN A 356 2.83 -6.17 -17.92
CA ASN A 356 2.87 -4.70 -17.86
C ASN A 356 1.43 -4.18 -17.72
N ALA A 357 1.26 -3.10 -16.96
CA ALA A 357 -0.05 -2.47 -16.76
C ALA A 357 -0.01 -0.99 -17.13
N THR A 358 -1.12 -0.49 -17.66
CA THR A 358 -1.36 0.94 -17.86
C THR A 358 -2.47 1.36 -16.90
N ILE A 359 -2.16 2.36 -16.09
CA ILE A 359 -3.07 2.92 -15.10
C ILE A 359 -3.39 4.34 -15.52
N ILE A 360 -4.68 4.68 -15.55
CA ILE A 360 -5.18 5.98 -15.98
C ILE A 360 -6.09 6.53 -14.89
N PHE A 361 -5.85 7.77 -14.49
CA PHE A 361 -6.73 8.48 -13.57
C PHE A 361 -6.72 9.97 -13.87
N GLU A 362 -7.77 10.66 -13.43
CA GLU A 362 -7.98 12.08 -13.67
C GLU A 362 -7.83 12.89 -12.39
N ILE A 363 -7.02 13.96 -12.43
CA ILE A 363 -6.87 14.92 -11.33
C ILE A 363 -7.32 16.32 -11.77
N SER A 364 -7.73 17.14 -10.81
CA SER A 364 -8.00 18.56 -11.06
C SER A 364 -6.77 19.25 -11.66
N ASN A 365 -6.97 20.11 -12.66
CA ASN A 365 -5.90 20.91 -13.24
C ASN A 365 -5.21 21.83 -12.22
N THR A 366 -5.94 22.27 -11.19
CA THR A 366 -5.37 23.07 -10.09
C THR A 366 -4.37 22.27 -9.24
N GLU A 367 -4.49 20.94 -9.21
CA GLU A 367 -3.66 20.05 -8.41
C GLU A 367 -2.43 19.53 -9.18
N LYS A 368 -2.38 19.75 -10.51
CA LYS A 368 -1.34 19.21 -11.39
C LYS A 368 0.06 19.60 -10.96
N GLU A 369 0.29 20.87 -10.64
CA GLU A 369 1.61 21.35 -10.22
C GLU A 369 2.04 20.73 -8.89
N ARG A 370 1.11 20.62 -7.93
CA ARG A 370 1.36 19.96 -6.65
C ARG A 370 1.67 18.47 -6.86
N PHE A 371 0.94 17.81 -7.75
CA PHE A 371 1.16 16.41 -8.11
C PHE A 371 2.56 16.19 -8.71
N ILE A 372 2.96 17.00 -9.69
CA ILE A 372 4.31 16.95 -10.29
C ILE A 372 5.37 17.21 -9.23
N LYS A 373 5.19 18.21 -8.36
CA LYS A 373 6.12 18.48 -7.26
C LYS A 373 6.25 17.27 -6.32
N GLY A 374 5.14 16.59 -6.02
CA GLY A 374 5.11 15.36 -5.24
C GLY A 374 5.93 14.23 -5.88
N LEU A 375 5.76 14.01 -7.19
CA LEU A 375 6.53 13.03 -7.97
C LEU A 375 8.03 13.36 -7.98
N MET A 376 8.39 14.63 -8.18
CA MET A 376 9.79 15.09 -8.16
C MET A 376 10.45 14.80 -6.80
N ALA A 377 9.73 15.07 -5.70
CA ALA A 377 10.21 14.78 -4.34
C ALA A 377 10.44 13.28 -4.07
N ARG A 378 9.84 12.40 -4.89
CA ARG A 378 9.97 10.93 -4.82
C ARG A 378 10.91 10.38 -5.90
N ASN A 379 11.73 11.25 -6.51
CA ASN A 379 12.69 10.90 -7.56
C ASN A 379 12.07 10.33 -8.85
N LEU A 380 10.77 10.59 -9.09
CA LEU A 380 10.09 10.17 -10.32
C LEU A 380 10.20 11.19 -11.46
N GLY A 381 10.88 12.32 -11.26
CA GLY A 381 11.09 13.34 -12.29
C GLY A 381 11.54 12.81 -13.65
N PRO A 382 12.55 11.91 -13.72
CA PRO A 382 12.99 11.31 -14.97
C PRO A 382 11.94 10.43 -15.67
N THR A 383 10.96 9.89 -14.93
CA THR A 383 9.88 9.06 -15.49
C THR A 383 8.76 9.90 -16.10
N ILE A 384 8.70 11.20 -15.78
CA ILE A 384 7.72 12.12 -16.35
C ILE A 384 8.10 12.38 -17.81
N ALA A 385 7.19 12.03 -18.71
CA ALA A 385 7.38 12.25 -20.13
C ALA A 385 7.58 13.74 -20.39
N SER A 386 8.77 14.12 -20.89
CA SER A 386 8.97 15.49 -21.33
C SER A 386 8.12 15.68 -22.58
N ASN A 387 7.10 16.54 -22.50
CA ASN A 387 6.43 17.10 -23.68
C ASN A 387 7.38 18.10 -24.37
N LYS A 388 8.66 17.77 -24.53
CA LYS A 388 9.45 18.37 -25.60
C LYS A 388 8.73 17.94 -26.86
N ARG A 389 7.92 18.84 -27.42
CA ARG A 389 7.45 18.77 -28.80
C ARG A 389 8.66 18.25 -29.56
N LYS A 390 8.53 17.11 -30.26
CA LYS A 390 9.53 16.72 -31.25
C LYS A 390 9.64 17.93 -32.16
N ALA A 391 10.66 18.76 -31.95
CA ALA A 391 11.01 19.80 -32.89
C ALA A 391 11.17 19.05 -34.19
N SER A 392 10.37 19.42 -35.19
CA SER A 392 10.46 18.82 -36.51
C SER A 392 11.94 18.82 -36.89
N LYS A 393 12.50 17.66 -37.20
CA LYS A 393 13.88 17.57 -37.70
C LYS A 393 14.02 18.17 -39.11
N LEU A 394 12.95 18.73 -39.67
CA LEU A 394 13.01 19.52 -40.89
C LEU A 394 13.74 20.83 -40.57
N ASN A 395 14.95 20.94 -41.11
CA ASN A 395 15.76 22.15 -41.13
C ASN A 395 15.27 23.17 -42.18
N VAL A 396 14.04 23.00 -42.66
CA VAL A 396 13.43 23.75 -43.76
C VAL A 396 11.96 23.95 -43.41
N ASP A 397 11.51 25.20 -43.41
CA ASP A 397 10.09 25.51 -43.39
C ASP A 397 9.46 24.87 -44.62
N LEU A 398 8.60 23.86 -44.43
CA LEU A 398 7.77 23.34 -45.50
C LEU A 398 6.65 24.36 -45.73
N PRO A 399 6.61 25.06 -46.88
CA PRO A 399 5.45 25.82 -47.23
C PRO A 399 4.29 24.83 -47.33
N LEU A 400 3.27 25.07 -46.51
CA LEU A 400 1.98 24.41 -46.65
C LEU A 400 1.34 25.02 -47.90
N ASP A 401 1.69 24.47 -49.06
CA ASP A 401 1.15 24.86 -50.37
C ASP A 401 -0.33 24.42 -50.44
N PHE A 402 -1.20 25.18 -49.79
CA PHE A 402 -2.63 25.14 -50.01
C PHE A 402 -2.96 26.16 -51.09
N THR A 403 -3.73 25.74 -52.09
CA THR A 403 -4.41 26.71 -52.96
C THR A 403 -5.36 27.57 -52.12
N SER A 404 -5.75 28.75 -52.61
CA SER A 404 -6.75 29.62 -51.96
C SER A 404 -8.10 28.94 -51.67
N ASN A 405 -8.30 27.72 -52.19
CA ASN A 405 -9.50 26.91 -52.07
C ASN A 405 -9.28 25.65 -51.20
N GLY A 406 -8.13 25.54 -50.51
CA GLY A 406 -7.85 24.44 -49.57
C GLY A 406 -7.49 23.09 -50.20
N GLN A 407 -7.24 23.03 -51.51
CA GLN A 407 -6.81 21.80 -52.18
C GLN A 407 -5.29 21.66 -52.19
N THR A 408 -4.80 20.45 -51.92
CA THR A 408 -3.38 20.07 -52.00
C THR A 408 -2.96 19.84 -53.45
N PHE A 409 -1.76 20.25 -53.82
CA PHE A 409 -1.24 20.05 -55.18
C PHE A 409 -1.00 18.55 -55.48
N PRO A 410 -1.52 18.00 -56.59
CA PRO A 410 -1.34 16.58 -56.93
C PRO A 410 0.12 16.21 -57.27
N GLU A 411 0.94 17.19 -57.65
CA GLU A 411 2.29 16.95 -58.20
C GLU A 411 3.34 16.43 -57.21
N LYS A 412 3.09 16.46 -55.90
CA LYS A 412 4.04 15.95 -54.89
C LYS A 412 3.64 14.65 -54.20
N ALA A 413 2.44 14.11 -54.47
CA ALA A 413 2.03 12.82 -53.90
C ALA A 413 2.89 11.66 -54.42
N GLY A 414 3.45 11.77 -55.64
CA GLY A 414 4.29 10.73 -56.26
C GLY A 414 5.74 10.68 -55.80
N ARG A 415 6.27 11.68 -55.08
CA ARG A 415 7.68 11.67 -54.61
C ARG A 415 7.88 11.12 -53.20
N VAL A 416 6.82 10.97 -52.41
CA VAL A 416 6.90 10.45 -51.03
C VAL A 416 6.63 8.94 -50.98
N LEU A 417 6.01 8.38 -52.01
CA LEU A 417 5.85 6.94 -52.22
C LEU A 417 6.75 6.57 -53.40
N GLY A 418 7.93 5.99 -53.14
CA GLY A 418 8.91 5.66 -54.19
C GLY A 418 8.35 4.69 -55.24
N VAL A 419 7.74 5.24 -56.28
CA VAL A 419 7.31 4.52 -57.48
C VAL A 419 7.96 5.23 -58.66
N GLU A 420 9.00 4.61 -59.19
CA GLU A 420 9.60 4.99 -60.47
C GLU A 420 8.55 4.81 -61.57
N ALA A 421 8.34 5.87 -62.35
CA ALA A 421 7.55 5.81 -63.57
C ALA A 421 8.38 5.11 -64.66
N SER A 422 7.94 3.94 -65.12
CA SER A 422 8.32 3.45 -66.45
C SER A 422 7.23 3.84 -67.44
N SER A 423 7.61 4.69 -68.37
CA SER A 423 6.86 4.96 -69.60
C SER A 423 6.74 3.68 -70.43
N ASP A 424 5.54 3.33 -70.86
CA ASP A 424 5.35 2.84 -72.23
C ASP A 424 3.95 3.17 -72.71
N TYR A 425 3.93 3.97 -73.77
CA TYR A 425 2.78 4.34 -74.56
C TYR A 425 2.37 3.15 -75.44
N HIS A 426 1.13 2.68 -75.34
CA HIS A 426 0.41 2.25 -76.52
C HIS A 426 -1.06 2.67 -76.44
N SER A 427 -1.41 3.54 -77.38
CA SER A 427 -2.76 3.88 -77.83
C SER A 427 -3.57 2.62 -78.15
N ILE A 428 -4.88 2.64 -77.85
CA ILE A 428 -5.96 2.47 -78.84
C ILE A 428 -7.34 2.48 -78.13
N GLN A 429 -8.20 3.38 -78.65
CA GLN A 429 -9.67 3.37 -78.73
C GLN A 429 -10.54 3.31 -77.46
N THR A 430 -11.25 4.42 -77.25
CA THR A 430 -12.63 4.42 -76.75
C THR A 430 -13.57 3.70 -77.71
N PRO A 431 -14.63 3.08 -77.19
CA PRO A 431 -15.95 3.67 -77.43
C PRO A 431 -16.84 3.73 -76.19
N SER A 432 -17.33 4.94 -75.92
CA SER A 432 -18.74 5.33 -75.81
C SER A 432 -19.81 4.31 -75.34
N ALA A 433 -20.55 4.78 -74.34
CA ALA A 433 -22.03 4.80 -74.21
C ALA A 433 -22.77 3.67 -73.46
N LEU A 434 -23.48 4.16 -72.42
CA LEU A 434 -24.92 3.95 -72.13
C LEU A 434 -25.40 2.62 -71.53
N GLU A 435 -26.21 2.79 -70.46
CA GLU A 435 -27.33 1.93 -70.02
C GLU A 435 -26.95 0.61 -69.30
N LEU A 436 -27.69 0.06 -68.33
CA LEU A 436 -28.95 0.38 -67.64
C LEU A 436 -28.99 -0.53 -66.38
N HIS A 437 -29.68 -0.09 -65.32
CA HIS A 437 -30.46 -0.88 -64.35
C HIS A 437 -29.91 -2.12 -63.60
N ALA A 438 -29.88 -1.98 -62.28
CA ALA A 438 -30.70 -2.67 -61.27
C ALA A 438 -30.86 -4.22 -61.24
N HIS A 439 -30.84 -4.69 -59.99
CA HIS A 439 -31.60 -5.80 -59.38
C HIS A 439 -30.98 -7.21 -59.26
N LEU A 440 -31.01 -7.67 -57.99
CA LEU A 440 -31.19 -9.02 -57.41
C LEU A 440 -30.02 -9.41 -56.50
N SER A 441 -30.17 -9.30 -55.18
CA SER A 441 -30.90 -10.21 -54.27
C SER A 441 -30.23 -11.58 -54.09
N SER A 442 -29.96 -11.86 -52.81
CA SER A 442 -29.99 -13.16 -52.10
C SER A 442 -29.06 -14.28 -52.53
N TYR A 443 -28.29 -14.81 -51.57
CA TYR A 443 -28.29 -16.21 -51.07
C TYR A 443 -27.16 -16.27 -50.02
N ILE A 444 -27.45 -16.32 -48.71
CA ILE A 444 -27.63 -17.55 -47.91
C ILE A 444 -26.50 -18.56 -48.15
N ASN A 445 -25.52 -18.61 -47.26
CA ASN A 445 -25.51 -19.51 -46.09
C ASN A 445 -24.57 -18.97 -45.01
#